data_AF-A0A9R0IM64-F1
#
_entry.id   AF-A0A9R0IM64-F1
#
_cell.length_a   1.000
_cell.length_b   1.000
_cell.length_c   1.000
_cell.angle_alpha   90.00
_cell.angle_beta   90.00
_cell.angle_gamma   90.00
#
_symmetry.space_group_name_H-M   'P 1'
#
loop_
_entity.id
_entity.type
_entity.pdbx_description
1 polymer ?
#
loop_
_entity_poly.entity_id
_entity_poly.type
_entity_poly.pdbx_seq_one_letter_code
_entity_poly.pdbx_strand_id
1 'polypeptide(L)'
;MAVQRNGRGKMPFLRKDLNDVVGKERKARTSGGDAKDVLWVDARSRAAYEEFGDVFCFDTTYLTNKYKMPFANFVGVNHHGQSILLGCALVSHENSDTFEWIFGNWLECMGGKAPIGILTDQDPAMRRALRSTMSDTCHRRCIWHILQKFSRKLGTHLEYPDLKVDLERAIYDSLTCDEFELNWATVMERYQVDDDWLEGLYAERNMWVPAYVKHLFWASMKTTQRVESINSFFDQFVHKHTHLYEFVEAYCEAMEERENEESMVDTNTARNLRQIVTCFPAEELFQKIYTDAKFHEVQRECSRVLYVRCLNKKMLDESVEEYKLEDRVWIKPKHARKEIVTKHKTKSVAMYNYVTKETSCDCKHFECHGIRCRHMILVYDLNNKTEVSGKYILRRWRKDVKRKHTKVKVMYHDRLKIEVGV
;
A
#
# COMPACT_ATOMS: atom_id res chain seq x y z
N MET A 1 8.78 16.34 14.00
CA MET A 1 7.93 16.57 15.18
C MET A 1 7.82 15.25 15.92
N ALA A 2 8.17 15.24 17.21
CA ALA A 2 7.93 14.10 18.09
C ALA A 2 6.77 14.48 19.02
N VAL A 3 5.80 13.58 19.19
CA VAL A 3 4.66 13.76 20.11
C VAL A 3 4.71 12.64 21.15
N GLN A 4 4.50 12.99 22.42
CA GLN A 4 4.53 12.06 23.56
C GLN A 4 3.22 12.12 24.35
N ARG A 5 2.67 10.96 24.72
CA ARG A 5 1.44 10.88 25.52
C ARG A 5 1.68 11.40 26.95
N ASN A 6 0.81 12.27 27.46
CA ASN A 6 0.85 12.86 28.82
C ASN A 6 2.11 13.73 29.15
N GLY A 7 2.62 14.49 28.18
CA GLY A 7 3.60 15.57 28.38
C GLY A 7 3.14 16.85 27.67
N ARG A 8 3.45 18.05 28.20
CA ARG A 8 3.13 19.32 27.53
C ARG A 8 4.10 19.56 26.37
N GLY A 9 3.60 19.55 25.13
CA GLY A 9 4.19 20.27 23.98
C GLY A 9 4.64 19.43 22.78
N LYS A 10 4.41 19.97 21.57
CA LYS A 10 5.13 19.64 20.33
C LYS A 10 6.62 19.87 20.59
N MET A 11 7.47 18.83 20.52
CA MET A 11 8.89 18.99 20.84
C MET A 11 9.72 19.35 19.58
N PRO A 12 10.59 20.38 19.64
CA PRO A 12 11.63 20.60 18.65
C PRO A 12 12.64 19.44 18.66
N PHE A 13 13.36 19.30 17.56
CA PHE A 13 14.29 18.20 17.36
C PHE A 13 15.70 18.64 17.84
N LEU A 14 15.97 18.64 19.15
CA LEU A 14 17.32 18.83 19.69
C LEU A 14 17.74 17.64 20.56
N ARG A 15 19.03 17.27 20.52
CA ARG A 15 19.63 16.22 21.37
C ARG A 15 19.46 16.51 22.88
N LYS A 16 19.34 17.78 23.25
CA LYS A 16 19.05 18.21 24.63
C LYS A 16 17.61 17.86 25.05
N ASP A 17 16.63 18.04 24.16
CA ASP A 17 15.23 17.66 24.39
C ASP A 17 15.08 16.14 24.43
N LEU A 18 15.90 15.41 23.68
CA LEU A 18 16.00 13.95 23.74
C LEU A 18 16.55 13.45 25.08
N ASN A 19 17.60 14.10 25.59
CA ASN A 19 18.12 13.83 26.93
C ASN A 19 17.12 14.22 28.02
N ASP A 20 16.25 15.20 27.77
CA ASP A 20 15.15 15.56 28.66
C ASP A 20 14.01 14.54 28.60
N VAL A 21 13.71 13.93 27.45
CA VAL A 21 12.77 12.79 27.35
C VAL A 21 13.33 11.58 28.08
N VAL A 22 14.57 11.19 27.79
CA VAL A 22 15.26 10.08 28.48
C VAL A 22 15.45 10.38 29.98
N GLY A 23 15.68 11.65 30.34
CA GLY A 23 15.79 12.13 31.71
C GLY A 23 14.44 12.14 32.45
N LYS A 24 13.36 12.54 31.78
CA LYS A 24 11.98 12.46 32.28
C LYS A 24 11.52 11.01 32.41
N GLU A 25 11.91 10.11 31.50
CA GLU A 25 11.68 8.67 31.61
C GLU A 25 12.46 8.04 32.77
N ARG A 26 13.72 8.46 32.99
CA ARG A 26 14.48 8.07 34.19
C ARG A 26 13.80 8.54 35.48
N LYS A 27 13.19 9.74 35.49
CA LYS A 27 12.40 10.26 36.61
C LYS A 27 11.05 9.55 36.79
N ALA A 28 10.34 9.22 35.71
CA ALA A 28 9.09 8.48 35.76
C ALA A 28 9.28 7.07 36.34
N ARG A 29 10.43 6.44 36.07
CA ARG A 29 10.86 5.17 36.71
C ARG A 29 11.09 5.28 38.21
N THR A 30 11.46 6.45 38.72
CA THR A 30 11.65 6.68 40.17
C THR A 30 10.31 6.94 40.88
N SER A 31 9.23 7.21 40.14
CA SER A 31 7.89 7.48 40.67
C SER A 31 6.81 6.49 40.22
N GLY A 32 7.18 5.35 39.60
CA GLY A 32 6.23 4.29 39.21
C GLY A 32 5.37 4.57 37.96
N GLY A 33 5.82 5.41 37.02
CA GLY A 33 5.10 5.65 35.77
C GLY A 33 5.59 4.76 34.60
N ASP A 34 4.67 4.14 33.87
CA ASP A 34 4.95 3.33 32.67
C ASP A 34 5.59 4.13 31.52
N ALA A 35 6.38 3.44 30.67
CA ALA A 35 6.99 4.00 29.47
C ALA A 35 5.92 4.49 28.48
N LYS A 36 6.12 5.66 27.87
CA LYS A 36 5.09 6.42 27.14
C LYS A 36 5.16 6.18 25.63
N ASP A 37 4.01 6.13 24.97
CA ASP A 37 3.90 6.08 23.50
C ASP A 37 4.58 7.29 22.85
N VAL A 38 5.33 7.05 21.77
CA VAL A 38 6.03 8.10 21.00
C VAL A 38 5.67 7.97 19.53
N LEU A 39 5.26 9.08 18.92
CA LEU A 39 5.07 9.20 17.48
C LEU A 39 6.15 10.10 16.89
N TRP A 40 6.80 9.63 15.81
CA TRP A 40 7.85 10.35 15.12
C TRP A 40 7.51 10.59 13.65
N VAL A 41 7.44 11.87 13.26
CA VAL A 41 7.20 12.27 11.87
C VAL A 41 8.09 13.48 11.54
N ASP A 42 9.06 13.31 10.64
CA ASP A 42 9.92 14.42 10.21
C ASP A 42 9.24 15.31 9.16
N ALA A 43 9.83 16.49 8.88
CA ALA A 43 9.27 17.46 7.96
C ALA A 43 9.23 16.96 6.51
N ARG A 44 10.20 16.12 6.12
CA ARG A 44 10.26 15.53 4.77
C ARG A 44 9.15 14.50 4.60
N SER A 45 8.90 13.66 5.59
CA SER A 45 7.79 12.69 5.59
C SER A 45 6.42 13.37 5.54
N ARG A 46 6.22 14.48 6.27
CA ARG A 46 4.99 15.30 6.15
C ARG A 46 4.81 15.84 4.72
N ALA A 47 5.89 16.39 4.15
CA ALA A 47 5.85 16.87 2.76
C ALA A 47 5.67 15.73 1.74
N ALA A 48 6.16 14.52 2.03
CA ALA A 48 5.96 13.35 1.18
C ALA A 48 4.53 12.82 1.28
N TYR A 49 3.90 12.93 2.44
CA TYR A 49 2.51 12.53 2.68
C TYR A 49 1.52 13.34 1.82
N GLU A 50 1.82 14.61 1.51
CA GLU A 50 0.98 15.41 0.61
C GLU A 50 0.76 14.72 -0.75
N GLU A 51 1.80 14.02 -1.26
CA GLU A 51 1.83 13.36 -2.56
C GLU A 51 1.60 11.85 -2.51
N PHE A 52 1.99 11.20 -1.41
CA PHE A 52 2.01 9.75 -1.28
C PHE A 52 1.20 9.21 -0.09
N GLY A 53 0.49 10.09 0.62
CA GLY A 53 -0.39 9.76 1.73
C GLY A 53 -1.76 9.21 1.31
N ASP A 54 -2.00 8.93 0.02
CA ASP A 54 -3.26 8.36 -0.47
C ASP A 54 -3.60 7.05 0.25
N VAL A 55 -2.58 6.20 0.45
CA VAL A 55 -2.69 4.91 1.12
C VAL A 55 -1.38 4.57 1.82
N PHE A 56 -1.45 3.91 2.96
CA PHE A 56 -0.29 3.36 3.64
C PHE A 56 -0.60 2.03 4.35
N CYS A 57 0.45 1.25 4.59
CA CYS A 57 0.41 0.10 5.47
C CYS A 57 0.87 0.48 6.87
N PHE A 58 0.28 -0.15 7.88
CA PHE A 58 0.69 -0.02 9.27
C PHE A 58 0.69 -1.41 9.92
N ASP A 59 1.80 -1.75 10.57
CA ASP A 59 2.00 -3.03 11.25
C ASP A 59 2.88 -2.80 12.49
N THR A 60 2.62 -3.53 13.58
CA THR A 60 3.35 -3.40 14.86
C THR A 60 4.37 -4.51 15.09
N THR A 61 4.69 -5.30 14.06
CA THR A 61 5.53 -6.51 14.17
C THR A 61 7.03 -6.26 14.38
N TYR A 62 7.53 -5.03 14.26
CA TYR A 62 8.97 -4.79 14.30
C TYR A 62 9.54 -4.69 15.72
N LEU A 63 10.66 -5.39 15.93
CA LEU A 63 11.58 -5.32 17.08
C LEU A 63 10.97 -4.77 18.38
N THR A 64 10.78 -5.65 19.36
CA THR A 64 10.68 -5.20 20.75
C THR A 64 12.07 -4.71 21.19
N ASN A 65 12.22 -3.40 21.32
CA ASN A 65 13.44 -2.80 21.85
C ASN A 65 13.70 -3.27 23.31
N LYS A 66 14.79 -2.83 23.95
CA LYS A 66 15.10 -3.18 25.36
C LYS A 66 13.96 -2.86 26.35
N TYR A 67 13.06 -1.95 25.97
CA TYR A 67 11.90 -1.51 26.73
C TYR A 67 10.62 -2.31 26.41
N LYS A 68 10.72 -3.34 25.55
CA LYS A 68 9.62 -4.17 25.05
C LYS A 68 8.53 -3.38 24.32
N MET A 69 8.88 -2.22 23.76
CA MET A 69 7.95 -1.41 22.97
C MET A 69 8.03 -1.85 21.50
N PRO A 70 6.92 -2.31 20.89
CA PRO A 70 6.88 -2.55 19.46
C PRO A 70 7.13 -1.29 18.66
N PHE A 71 7.87 -1.43 17.57
CA PHE A 71 8.09 -0.37 16.60
C PHE A 71 7.10 -0.53 15.45
N ALA A 72 6.32 0.52 15.21
CA ALA A 72 5.28 0.52 14.19
C ALA A 72 5.63 1.52 13.09
N ASN A 73 5.51 1.09 11.83
CA ASN A 73 5.89 1.90 10.68
C ASN A 73 4.68 2.33 9.85
N PHE A 74 4.63 3.60 9.47
CA PHE A 74 3.69 4.12 8.48
C PHE A 74 4.35 4.08 7.10
N VAL A 75 4.00 3.11 6.27
CA VAL A 75 4.70 2.84 5.01
C VAL A 75 3.79 3.09 3.81
N GLY A 76 4.11 4.12 3.02
CA GLY A 76 3.44 4.43 1.76
C GLY A 76 4.19 3.89 0.54
N VAL A 77 3.82 4.41 -0.64
CA VAL A 77 4.46 4.07 -1.92
C VAL A 77 4.80 5.35 -2.70
N ASN A 78 6.09 5.57 -2.96
CA ASN A 78 6.59 6.72 -3.73
C ASN A 78 6.33 6.57 -5.23
N HIS A 79 6.76 7.55 -6.03
CA HIS A 79 6.56 7.62 -7.48
C HIS A 79 7.28 6.56 -8.31
N HIS A 80 8.22 5.84 -7.73
CA HIS A 80 8.89 4.68 -8.33
C HIS A 80 8.18 3.36 -8.00
N GLY A 81 7.14 3.37 -7.18
CA GLY A 81 6.51 2.14 -6.67
C GLY A 81 7.26 1.50 -5.50
N GLN A 82 8.25 2.18 -4.94
CA GLN A 82 9.07 1.74 -3.81
C GLN A 82 8.40 2.13 -2.48
N SER A 83 8.71 1.38 -1.42
CA SER A 83 8.23 1.70 -0.07
C SER A 83 8.83 3.03 0.39
N ILE A 84 8.02 3.90 0.98
CA ILE A 84 8.49 5.14 1.60
C ILE A 84 8.01 5.19 3.04
N LEU A 85 8.93 5.48 3.97
CA LEU A 85 8.58 5.68 5.37
C LEU A 85 8.01 7.08 5.56
N LEU A 86 6.76 7.14 6.00
CA LEU A 86 6.04 8.38 6.25
C LEU A 86 6.07 8.77 7.75
N GLY A 87 6.62 7.89 8.59
CA GLY A 87 6.82 8.09 10.02
C GLY A 87 6.79 6.76 10.76
N CYS A 88 7.03 6.80 12.06
CA CYS A 88 7.02 5.61 12.90
C CYS A 88 6.51 5.91 14.31
N ALA A 89 6.15 4.88 15.05
CA ALA A 89 5.74 4.98 16.44
C ALA A 89 6.43 3.91 17.30
N LEU A 90 6.73 4.24 18.54
CA LEU A 90 7.05 3.30 19.60
C LEU A 90 5.82 3.15 20.48
N VAL A 91 5.32 1.93 20.57
CA VAL A 91 4.03 1.61 21.18
C VAL A 91 4.29 0.98 22.54
N SER A 92 3.62 1.46 23.60
CA SER A 92 3.72 0.84 24.93
C SER A 92 2.82 -0.39 25.06
N HIS A 93 1.64 -0.33 24.45
CA HIS A 93 0.63 -1.39 24.47
C HIS A 93 -0.13 -1.49 23.14
N GLU A 94 -0.34 -2.71 22.65
CA GLU A 94 -1.17 -3.00 21.47
C GLU A 94 -2.66 -3.06 21.88
N ASN A 95 -3.23 -1.90 22.23
CA ASN A 95 -4.65 -1.78 22.61
C ASN A 95 -5.32 -0.60 21.89
N SER A 96 -6.65 -0.53 22.00
CA SER A 96 -7.44 0.47 21.26
C SER A 96 -7.08 1.90 21.64
N ASP A 97 -6.92 2.20 22.93
CA ASP A 97 -6.62 3.56 23.40
C ASP A 97 -5.27 4.06 22.86
N THR A 98 -4.28 3.17 22.79
CA THR A 98 -2.97 3.48 22.24
C THR A 98 -3.05 3.71 20.74
N PHE A 99 -3.76 2.85 19.99
CA PHE A 99 -3.93 3.07 18.55
C PHE A 99 -4.79 4.31 18.23
N GLU A 100 -5.78 4.64 19.04
CA GLU A 100 -6.56 5.89 18.91
C GLU A 100 -5.66 7.10 19.10
N TRP A 101 -4.78 7.05 20.10
CA TRP A 101 -3.79 8.10 20.30
C TRP A 101 -2.83 8.20 19.10
N ILE A 102 -2.29 7.07 18.62
CA ILE A 102 -1.36 7.05 17.48
C ILE A 102 -2.02 7.60 16.22
N PHE A 103 -3.20 7.10 15.85
CA PHE A 103 -3.89 7.50 14.62
C PHE A 103 -4.45 8.92 14.70
N GLY A 104 -4.92 9.36 15.87
CA GLY A 104 -5.35 10.75 16.09
C GLY A 104 -4.19 11.73 15.94
N ASN A 105 -3.04 11.46 16.58
CA ASN A 105 -1.86 12.30 16.47
C ASN A 105 -1.25 12.25 15.06
N TRP A 106 -1.27 11.09 14.40
CA TRP A 106 -0.88 10.96 13.00
C TRP A 106 -1.68 11.90 12.11
N LEU A 107 -3.01 11.88 12.24
CA LEU A 107 -3.90 12.74 11.47
C LEU A 107 -3.61 14.22 11.72
N GLU A 108 -3.38 14.61 12.98
CA GLU A 108 -2.96 15.98 13.33
C GLU A 108 -1.62 16.36 12.68
N CYS A 109 -0.61 15.48 12.74
CA CYS A 109 0.69 15.68 12.10
C CYS A 109 0.55 15.91 10.59
N MET A 110 -0.39 15.21 9.95
CA MET A 110 -0.69 15.31 8.53
C MET A 110 -1.68 16.42 8.18
N GLY A 111 -1.93 17.36 9.10
CA GLY A 111 -2.76 18.54 8.85
C GLY A 111 -4.24 18.21 8.68
N GLY A 112 -4.73 17.16 9.35
CA GLY A 112 -6.12 16.71 9.26
C GLY A 112 -6.45 15.94 7.98
N LYS A 113 -5.46 15.65 7.12
CA LYS A 113 -5.69 14.94 5.84
C LYS A 113 -5.65 13.43 6.05
N ALA A 114 -6.82 12.80 6.15
CA ALA A 114 -6.93 11.35 6.20
C ALA A 114 -6.57 10.70 4.85
N PRO A 115 -6.00 9.48 4.85
CA PRO A 115 -5.75 8.72 3.63
C PRO A 115 -7.06 8.16 3.06
N ILE A 116 -7.04 7.74 1.79
CA ILE A 116 -8.14 6.99 1.17
C ILE A 116 -8.28 5.61 1.82
N GLY A 117 -7.15 4.98 2.16
CA GLY A 117 -7.17 3.65 2.75
C GLY A 117 -5.92 3.32 3.57
N ILE A 118 -6.13 2.49 4.59
CA ILE A 118 -5.07 1.98 5.47
C ILE A 118 -5.11 0.46 5.44
N LEU A 119 -3.95 -0.15 5.22
CA LEU A 119 -3.76 -1.59 5.24
C LEU A 119 -3.09 -2.03 6.54
N THR A 120 -3.77 -2.80 7.36
CA THR A 120 -3.20 -3.37 8.60
C THR A 120 -3.32 -4.88 8.61
N ASP A 121 -2.84 -5.52 9.68
CA ASP A 121 -3.17 -6.90 10.00
C ASP A 121 -4.65 -7.06 10.47
N GLN A 122 -4.97 -8.15 11.17
CA GLN A 122 -6.34 -8.42 11.65
C GLN A 122 -6.56 -8.00 13.12
N ASP A 123 -5.81 -7.04 13.66
CA ASP A 123 -5.98 -6.58 15.05
C ASP A 123 -7.33 -5.83 15.26
N PRO A 124 -8.23 -6.36 16.12
CA PRO A 124 -9.47 -5.67 16.47
C PRO A 124 -9.23 -4.30 17.13
N ALA A 125 -8.11 -4.11 17.83
CA ALA A 125 -7.77 -2.86 18.49
C ALA A 125 -7.50 -1.75 17.48
N MET A 126 -6.70 -2.01 16.44
CA MET A 126 -6.47 -1.09 15.34
C MET A 126 -7.78 -0.76 14.60
N ARG A 127 -8.64 -1.77 14.36
CA ARG A 127 -9.94 -1.53 13.71
C ARG A 127 -10.82 -0.56 14.49
N ARG A 128 -10.94 -0.75 15.80
CA ARG A 128 -11.73 0.15 16.66
C ARG A 128 -11.17 1.57 16.61
N ALA A 129 -9.85 1.69 16.74
CA ALA A 129 -9.18 2.98 16.69
C ALA A 129 -9.39 3.71 15.35
N LEU A 130 -9.22 3.01 14.22
CA LEU A 130 -9.43 3.58 12.89
C LEU A 130 -10.87 4.09 12.71
N ARG A 131 -11.88 3.35 13.20
CA ARG A 131 -13.28 3.80 13.16
C ARG A 131 -13.54 5.05 13.98
N SER A 132 -12.83 5.21 15.10
CA SER A 132 -12.94 6.36 15.99
C SER A 132 -12.23 7.60 15.43
N THR A 133 -11.02 7.43 14.88
CA THR A 133 -10.17 8.57 14.46
C THR A 133 -10.32 8.97 13.00
N MET A 134 -10.67 8.03 12.12
CA MET A 134 -10.68 8.21 10.66
C MET A 134 -11.80 7.37 10.03
N SER A 135 -13.06 7.67 10.36
CA SER A 135 -14.23 6.88 9.95
C SER A 135 -14.42 6.72 8.44
N ASP A 136 -13.98 7.72 7.66
CA ASP A 136 -14.15 7.75 6.20
C ASP A 136 -13.01 7.02 5.46
N THR A 137 -11.93 6.68 6.17
CA THR A 137 -10.81 5.95 5.61
C THR A 137 -11.17 4.48 5.42
N CYS A 138 -10.92 3.93 4.22
CA CYS A 138 -11.12 2.52 3.98
C CYS A 138 -10.09 1.67 4.76
N HIS A 139 -10.56 0.89 5.74
CA HIS A 139 -9.72 -0.09 6.42
C HIS A 139 -9.68 -1.41 5.65
N ARG A 140 -8.50 -1.77 5.16
CA ARG A 140 -8.24 -3.05 4.50
C ARG A 140 -7.37 -3.94 5.39
N ARG A 141 -7.69 -5.22 5.44
CA ARG A 141 -6.89 -6.24 6.16
C ARG A 141 -5.93 -6.93 5.21
N CYS A 142 -4.74 -7.23 5.73
CA CYS A 142 -3.67 -7.91 5.03
C CYS A 142 -4.11 -9.34 4.65
N ILE A 143 -4.25 -9.59 3.35
CA ILE A 143 -4.66 -10.91 2.85
C ILE A 143 -3.63 -11.99 3.18
N TRP A 144 -2.34 -11.65 3.30
CA TRP A 144 -1.31 -12.62 3.65
C TRP A 144 -1.52 -13.17 5.07
N HIS A 145 -1.74 -12.30 6.05
CA HIS A 145 -2.02 -12.70 7.44
C HIS A 145 -3.28 -13.58 7.54
N ILE A 146 -4.28 -13.32 6.69
CA ILE A 146 -5.49 -14.16 6.57
C ILE A 146 -5.14 -15.54 6.04
N LEU A 147 -4.46 -15.61 4.88
CA LEU A 147 -4.13 -16.88 4.23
C LEU A 147 -3.17 -17.75 5.05
N GLN A 148 -2.29 -17.15 5.88
CA GLN A 148 -1.44 -17.93 6.80
C GLN A 148 -2.25 -18.73 7.83
N LYS A 149 -3.47 -18.28 8.18
CA LYS A 149 -4.33 -18.97 9.16
C LYS A 149 -5.04 -20.18 8.56
N PHE A 150 -5.10 -20.31 7.23
CA PHE A 150 -5.86 -21.37 6.55
C PHE A 150 -5.35 -22.76 6.94
N SER A 151 -4.02 -22.96 6.99
CA SER A 151 -3.46 -24.27 7.39
C SER A 151 -3.73 -24.62 8.83
N ARG A 152 -3.72 -23.64 9.72
CA ARG A 152 -4.01 -23.85 11.14
C ARG A 152 -5.50 -24.13 11.38
N LYS A 153 -6.38 -23.50 10.60
CA LYS A 153 -7.83 -23.53 10.80
C LYS A 153 -8.51 -24.67 10.04
N LEU A 154 -8.11 -24.91 8.80
CA LEU A 154 -8.72 -25.88 7.90
C LEU A 154 -7.81 -27.09 7.62
N GLY A 155 -6.59 -27.12 8.19
CA GLY A 155 -5.60 -28.15 7.87
C GLY A 155 -5.96 -29.58 8.28
N THR A 156 -6.96 -29.75 9.15
CA THR A 156 -7.51 -31.06 9.53
C THR A 156 -8.57 -31.57 8.56
N HIS A 157 -9.00 -30.75 7.60
CA HIS A 157 -9.93 -31.16 6.57
C HIS A 157 -9.29 -32.21 5.65
N LEU A 158 -10.00 -33.31 5.37
CA LEU A 158 -9.47 -34.46 4.62
C LEU A 158 -8.90 -34.05 3.25
N GLU A 159 -9.59 -33.14 2.57
CA GLU A 159 -9.22 -32.61 1.24
C GLU A 159 -8.57 -31.22 1.32
N TYR A 160 -7.95 -30.86 2.45
CA TYR A 160 -7.37 -29.53 2.65
C TYR A 160 -6.46 -29.04 1.50
N PRO A 161 -5.57 -29.86 0.90
CA PRO A 161 -4.72 -29.40 -0.19
C PRO A 161 -5.50 -28.81 -1.38
N ASP A 162 -6.58 -29.47 -1.79
CA ASP A 162 -7.41 -29.04 -2.91
C ASP A 162 -8.37 -27.91 -2.49
N LEU A 163 -8.98 -28.03 -1.31
CA LEU A 163 -9.82 -26.98 -0.71
C LEU A 163 -9.06 -25.64 -0.65
N LYS A 164 -7.80 -25.66 -0.22
CA LYS A 164 -6.97 -24.46 -0.15
C LYS A 164 -6.78 -23.82 -1.52
N VAL A 165 -6.49 -24.62 -2.54
CA VAL A 165 -6.28 -24.11 -3.91
C VAL A 165 -7.56 -23.50 -4.46
N ASP A 166 -8.70 -24.16 -4.26
CA ASP A 166 -9.98 -23.67 -4.77
C ASP A 166 -10.48 -22.43 -3.99
N LEU A 167 -10.21 -22.35 -2.67
CA LEU A 167 -10.39 -21.11 -1.89
C LEU A 167 -9.52 -19.97 -2.41
N GLU A 168 -8.22 -20.20 -2.63
CA GLU A 168 -7.31 -19.19 -3.15
C GLU A 168 -7.77 -18.70 -4.54
N ARG A 169 -8.25 -19.59 -5.40
CA ARG A 169 -8.87 -19.23 -6.68
C ARG A 169 -10.12 -18.39 -6.51
N ALA A 170 -11.06 -18.81 -5.66
CA ALA A 170 -12.27 -18.02 -5.38
C ALA A 170 -11.92 -16.60 -4.90
N ILE A 171 -10.85 -16.44 -4.10
CA ILE A 171 -10.40 -15.15 -3.58
C ILE A 171 -9.69 -14.29 -4.64
N TYR A 172 -8.75 -14.87 -5.41
CA TYR A 172 -7.87 -14.10 -6.30
C TYR A 172 -8.38 -13.96 -7.74
N ASP A 173 -9.11 -14.96 -8.23
CA ASP A 173 -9.52 -15.03 -9.63
C ASP A 173 -10.91 -14.42 -9.86
N SER A 174 -11.65 -14.10 -8.79
CA SER A 174 -12.92 -13.38 -8.87
C SER A 174 -12.71 -11.90 -9.19
N LEU A 175 -13.28 -11.44 -10.31
CA LEU A 175 -13.20 -10.06 -10.75
C LEU A 175 -14.33 -9.20 -10.18
N THR A 176 -15.48 -9.77 -9.89
CA THR A 176 -16.61 -9.03 -9.30
C THR A 176 -16.99 -9.59 -7.94
N CYS A 177 -17.76 -8.82 -7.17
CA CYS A 177 -18.32 -9.32 -5.91
C CYS A 177 -19.21 -10.54 -6.17
N ASP A 178 -20.05 -10.50 -7.21
CA ASP A 178 -20.95 -11.61 -7.56
C ASP A 178 -20.19 -12.88 -7.95
N GLU A 179 -19.09 -12.75 -8.70
CA GLU A 179 -18.21 -13.88 -9.01
C GLU A 179 -17.59 -14.46 -7.73
N PHE A 180 -17.17 -13.61 -6.79
CA PHE A 180 -16.67 -14.08 -5.51
C PHE A 180 -17.74 -14.83 -4.73
N GLU A 181 -18.97 -14.30 -4.63
CA GLU A 181 -20.06 -14.96 -3.90
C GLU A 181 -20.36 -16.34 -4.48
N LEU A 182 -20.46 -16.43 -5.81
CA LEU A 182 -20.70 -17.70 -6.50
C LEU A 182 -19.55 -18.69 -6.29
N ASN A 183 -18.30 -18.26 -6.50
CA ASN A 183 -17.13 -19.12 -6.38
C ASN A 183 -16.94 -19.57 -4.94
N TRP A 184 -17.11 -18.67 -3.97
CA TRP A 184 -17.03 -19.00 -2.55
C TRP A 184 -18.07 -20.05 -2.16
N ALA A 185 -19.35 -19.82 -2.50
CA ALA A 185 -20.43 -20.77 -2.21
C ALA A 185 -20.17 -22.14 -2.85
N THR A 186 -19.70 -22.16 -4.11
CA THR A 186 -19.34 -23.40 -4.80
C THR A 186 -18.26 -24.18 -4.07
N VAL A 187 -17.25 -23.50 -3.54
CA VAL A 187 -16.18 -24.15 -2.77
C VAL A 187 -16.70 -24.66 -1.42
N MET A 188 -17.52 -23.88 -0.72
CA MET A 188 -18.11 -24.30 0.56
C MET A 188 -18.98 -25.55 0.39
N GLU A 189 -19.83 -25.58 -0.64
CA GLU A 189 -20.70 -26.71 -0.94
C GLU A 189 -19.89 -27.95 -1.36
N ARG A 190 -18.90 -27.79 -2.25
CA ARG A 190 -18.11 -28.92 -2.75
C ARG A 190 -17.38 -29.66 -1.63
N TYR A 191 -16.77 -28.92 -0.72
CA TYR A 191 -15.94 -29.48 0.35
C TYR A 191 -16.72 -29.66 1.66
N GLN A 192 -18.00 -29.29 1.72
CA GLN A 192 -18.84 -29.40 2.92
C GLN A 192 -18.17 -28.75 4.15
N VAL A 193 -17.60 -27.56 3.95
CA VAL A 193 -16.88 -26.84 5.01
C VAL A 193 -17.87 -26.06 5.86
N ASP A 194 -17.94 -26.44 7.13
CA ASP A 194 -18.69 -25.75 8.18
C ASP A 194 -17.72 -25.40 9.31
N ASP A 195 -17.27 -24.14 9.36
CA ASP A 195 -16.27 -23.64 10.31
C ASP A 195 -16.59 -22.19 10.70
N ASP A 196 -16.84 -21.97 12.00
CA ASP A 196 -17.18 -20.66 12.58
C ASP A 196 -16.16 -19.56 12.24
N TRP A 197 -14.87 -19.93 12.16
CA TRP A 197 -13.83 -18.96 11.83
C TRP A 197 -13.92 -18.52 10.37
N LEU A 198 -14.22 -19.45 9.46
CA LEU A 198 -14.41 -19.16 8.05
C LEU A 198 -15.68 -18.34 7.79
N GLU A 199 -16.77 -18.63 8.52
CA GLU A 199 -18.00 -17.84 8.48
C GLU A 199 -17.74 -16.38 8.94
N GLY A 200 -17.06 -16.21 10.08
CA GLY A 200 -16.66 -14.89 10.56
C GLY A 200 -15.73 -14.15 9.60
N LEU A 201 -14.81 -14.87 8.93
CA LEU A 201 -13.94 -14.28 7.90
C LEU A 201 -14.73 -13.83 6.66
N TYR A 202 -15.71 -14.62 6.23
CA TYR A 202 -16.60 -14.30 5.11
C TYR A 202 -17.53 -13.11 5.41
N ALA A 203 -18.02 -12.99 6.65
CA ALA A 203 -18.80 -11.83 7.09
C ALA A 203 -18.03 -10.50 6.91
N GLU A 204 -16.70 -10.55 6.95
CA GLU A 204 -15.81 -9.40 6.79
C GLU A 204 -15.13 -9.32 5.41
N ARG A 205 -15.61 -10.08 4.41
CA ARG A 205 -15.04 -10.16 3.06
C ARG A 205 -14.79 -8.80 2.40
N ASN A 206 -15.65 -7.82 2.68
CA ASN A 206 -15.53 -6.46 2.17
C ASN A 206 -14.26 -5.72 2.63
N MET A 207 -13.56 -6.21 3.66
CA MET A 207 -12.33 -5.62 4.19
C MET A 207 -11.05 -6.26 3.63
N TRP A 208 -11.12 -7.40 2.92
CA TRP A 208 -9.90 -8.13 2.56
C TRP A 208 -9.93 -8.81 1.19
N VAL A 209 -11.11 -9.18 0.69
CA VAL A 209 -11.25 -9.82 -0.61
C VAL A 209 -10.96 -8.81 -1.72
N PRO A 210 -10.04 -9.11 -2.67
CA PRO A 210 -9.67 -8.20 -3.74
C PRO A 210 -10.85 -7.63 -4.52
N ALA A 211 -11.85 -8.46 -4.86
CA ALA A 211 -13.05 -8.05 -5.59
C ALA A 211 -13.79 -6.87 -4.92
N TYR A 212 -13.83 -6.85 -3.58
CA TYR A 212 -14.52 -5.83 -2.80
C TYR A 212 -13.72 -4.54 -2.63
N VAL A 213 -12.39 -4.60 -2.60
CA VAL A 213 -11.55 -3.45 -2.22
C VAL A 213 -10.84 -2.77 -3.41
N LYS A 214 -10.72 -3.46 -4.55
CA LYS A 214 -9.95 -2.99 -5.71
C LYS A 214 -10.54 -1.78 -6.44
N HIS A 215 -11.75 -1.36 -6.10
CA HIS A 215 -12.37 -0.15 -6.64
C HIS A 215 -11.73 1.14 -6.11
N LEU A 216 -10.94 1.04 -5.04
CA LEU A 216 -10.11 2.13 -4.50
C LEU A 216 -8.66 1.99 -4.96
N PHE A 217 -7.94 3.11 -4.89
CA PHE A 217 -6.50 3.12 -5.10
C PHE A 217 -5.76 2.46 -3.95
N TRP A 218 -4.84 1.54 -4.26
CA TRP A 218 -4.04 0.83 -3.25
C TRP A 218 -2.54 0.81 -3.58
N ALA A 219 -2.09 1.52 -4.61
CA ALA A 219 -0.71 1.45 -5.09
C ALA A 219 -0.19 0.00 -5.26
N SER A 220 -1.08 -0.91 -5.74
CA SER A 220 -0.85 -2.36 -5.86
C SER A 220 -0.69 -3.13 -4.54
N MET A 221 -0.86 -2.49 -3.37
CA MET A 221 -0.73 -3.16 -2.08
C MET A 221 -1.89 -4.12 -1.84
N LYS A 222 -1.55 -5.33 -1.38
CA LYS A 222 -2.49 -6.35 -0.90
C LYS A 222 -2.10 -6.87 0.49
N THR A 223 -0.83 -6.70 0.85
CA THR A 223 -0.21 -7.22 2.07
C THR A 223 0.60 -6.14 2.76
N THR A 224 0.89 -6.32 4.06
CA THR A 224 1.82 -5.48 4.84
C THR A 224 3.29 -5.82 4.56
N GLN A 225 3.61 -6.58 3.49
CA GLN A 225 4.99 -6.95 3.11
C GLN A 225 5.94 -5.74 2.99
N ARG A 226 5.41 -4.57 2.63
CA ARG A 226 6.21 -3.34 2.56
C ARG A 226 6.72 -2.89 3.92
N VAL A 227 5.97 -3.17 4.99
CA VAL A 227 6.42 -2.95 6.37
C VAL A 227 7.57 -3.88 6.68
N GLU A 228 7.46 -5.17 6.36
CA GLU A 228 8.57 -6.13 6.54
C GLU A 228 9.84 -5.76 5.75
N SER A 229 9.68 -5.16 4.56
CA SER A 229 10.82 -4.64 3.81
C SER A 229 11.48 -3.44 4.49
N ILE A 230 10.72 -2.57 5.15
CA ILE A 230 11.26 -1.43 5.90
C ILE A 230 11.89 -1.90 7.20
N ASN A 231 11.24 -2.84 7.89
CA ASN A 231 11.78 -3.54 9.06
C ASN A 231 13.17 -4.13 8.76
N SER A 232 13.29 -4.93 7.69
CA SER A 232 14.56 -5.51 7.27
C SER A 232 15.62 -4.47 6.91
N PHE A 233 15.22 -3.30 6.44
CA PHE A 233 16.15 -2.19 6.20
C PHE A 233 16.65 -1.60 7.53
N PHE A 234 15.74 -1.38 8.49
CA PHE A 234 16.09 -0.88 9.82
C PHE A 234 16.98 -1.83 10.63
N ASP A 235 17.03 -3.13 10.34
CA ASP A 235 17.88 -4.09 11.04
C ASP A 235 19.38 -3.74 10.94
N GLN A 236 19.76 -2.92 9.96
CA GLN A 236 21.12 -2.42 9.78
C GLN A 236 21.46 -1.27 10.74
N PHE A 237 20.45 -0.61 11.31
CA PHE A 237 20.58 0.61 12.12
C PHE A 237 20.13 0.39 13.57
N VAL A 238 19.06 -0.37 13.78
CA VAL A 238 18.40 -0.57 15.07
C VAL A 238 18.38 -2.06 15.40
N HIS A 239 18.67 -2.39 16.66
CA HIS A 239 18.64 -3.75 17.17
C HIS A 239 18.02 -3.77 18.58
N LYS A 240 17.75 -4.97 19.11
CA LYS A 240 17.05 -5.15 20.40
C LYS A 240 17.68 -4.44 21.61
N HIS A 241 18.96 -4.09 21.54
CA HIS A 241 19.68 -3.40 22.61
C HIS A 241 19.84 -1.89 22.40
N THR A 242 19.42 -1.36 21.25
CA THR A 242 19.49 0.07 20.94
C THR A 242 18.69 0.86 21.98
N HIS A 243 19.35 1.82 22.62
CA HIS A 243 18.70 2.73 23.55
C HIS A 243 17.89 3.79 22.80
N LEU A 244 16.88 4.37 23.46
CA LEU A 244 16.02 5.39 22.83
C LEU A 244 16.80 6.62 22.32
N TYR A 245 17.89 7.01 22.98
CA TYR A 245 18.73 8.11 22.51
C TYR A 245 19.55 7.75 21.25
N GLU A 246 19.92 6.47 21.09
CA GLU A 246 20.65 5.94 19.92
C GLU A 246 19.69 5.72 18.76
N PHE A 247 18.46 5.30 19.06
CA PHE A 247 17.42 5.06 18.08
C PHE A 247 17.18 6.28 17.18
N VAL A 248 17.21 7.47 17.75
CA VAL A 248 16.96 8.70 16.99
C VAL A 248 18.09 9.00 16.02
N GLU A 249 19.34 8.85 16.44
CA GLU A 249 20.50 9.04 15.55
C GLU A 249 20.46 7.99 14.43
N ALA A 250 20.23 6.72 14.78
CA ALA A 250 20.08 5.62 13.85
C ALA A 250 18.90 5.81 12.86
N TYR A 251 17.76 6.31 13.33
CA TYR A 251 16.61 6.63 12.48
C TYR A 251 16.95 7.72 11.47
N CYS A 252 17.68 8.75 11.89
CA CYS A 252 18.07 9.85 11.02
C CYS A 252 19.05 9.41 9.93
N GLU A 253 20.05 8.60 10.29
CA GLU A 253 20.97 7.96 9.33
C GLU A 253 20.21 7.09 8.32
N ALA A 254 19.28 6.27 8.80
CA ALA A 254 18.44 5.42 7.96
C ALA A 254 17.60 6.24 6.96
N MET A 255 17.03 7.37 7.40
CA MET A 255 16.23 8.25 6.54
C MET A 255 17.07 8.97 5.49
N GLU A 256 18.30 9.37 5.83
CA GLU A 256 19.25 9.95 4.89
C GLU A 256 19.66 8.95 3.80
N GLU A 257 19.92 7.70 4.15
CA GLU A 257 20.21 6.65 3.17
C GLU A 257 19.04 6.43 2.21
N ARG A 258 17.80 6.38 2.72
CA ARG A 258 16.59 6.27 1.87
C ARG A 258 16.41 7.45 0.93
N GLU A 259 16.72 8.66 1.37
CA GLU A 259 16.69 9.85 0.54
C GLU A 259 17.73 9.77 -0.59
N ASN A 260 18.95 9.34 -0.27
CA ASN A 260 20.02 9.16 -1.23
C ASN A 260 19.66 8.09 -2.27
N GLU A 261 19.11 6.96 -1.85
CA GLU A 261 18.60 5.91 -2.75
C GLU A 261 17.52 6.45 -3.70
N GLU A 262 16.53 7.20 -3.20
CA GLU A 262 15.47 7.80 -4.01
C GLU A 262 16.06 8.76 -5.07
N SER A 263 17.01 9.60 -4.68
CA SER A 263 17.71 10.55 -5.55
C SER A 263 18.53 9.83 -6.65
N MET A 264 19.19 8.72 -6.31
CA MET A 264 19.89 7.87 -7.28
C MET A 264 18.92 7.27 -8.30
N VAL A 265 17.75 6.80 -7.86
CA VAL A 265 16.73 6.22 -8.74
C VAL A 265 16.09 7.28 -9.64
N ASP A 266 15.88 8.50 -9.13
CA ASP A 266 15.45 9.66 -9.92
C ASP A 266 16.46 9.99 -11.02
N THR A 267 17.74 10.05 -10.66
CA THR A 267 18.84 10.30 -11.61
C THR A 267 18.90 9.20 -12.67
N ASN A 268 18.79 7.94 -12.27
CA ASN A 268 18.80 6.81 -13.19
C ASN A 268 17.61 6.85 -14.16
N THR A 269 16.42 7.18 -13.65
CA THR A 269 15.19 7.35 -14.43
C THR A 269 15.27 8.50 -15.44
N ALA A 270 15.99 9.57 -15.11
CA ALA A 270 16.21 10.70 -16.01
C ALA A 270 17.25 10.39 -17.09
N ARG A 271 18.28 9.59 -16.76
CA ARG A 271 19.37 9.24 -17.68
C ARG A 271 19.02 8.10 -18.63
N ASN A 272 18.30 7.09 -18.15
CA ASN A 272 18.03 5.87 -18.89
C ASN A 272 16.59 5.87 -19.43
N LEU A 273 16.47 5.72 -20.75
CA LEU A 273 15.18 5.60 -21.42
C LEU A 273 14.99 4.15 -21.87
N ARG A 274 14.05 3.45 -21.24
CA ARG A 274 13.64 2.10 -21.66
C ARG A 274 13.01 2.15 -23.04
N GLN A 275 13.44 1.27 -23.94
CA GLN A 275 12.87 1.15 -25.28
C GLN A 275 11.41 0.69 -25.23
N ILE A 276 10.58 1.26 -26.11
CA ILE A 276 9.22 0.78 -26.35
C ILE A 276 9.25 -0.55 -27.11
N VAL A 277 8.27 -1.42 -26.86
CA VAL A 277 8.20 -2.76 -27.50
C VAL A 277 6.90 -2.96 -28.29
N THR A 278 5.95 -2.05 -28.18
CA THR A 278 4.71 -2.00 -28.95
C THR A 278 4.54 -0.60 -29.58
N CYS A 279 3.49 -0.43 -30.38
CA CYS A 279 3.10 0.85 -30.99
C CYS A 279 1.88 1.48 -30.31
N PHE A 280 1.48 1.01 -29.12
CA PHE A 280 0.34 1.61 -28.44
C PHE A 280 0.66 3.04 -28.01
N PRO A 281 -0.23 4.02 -28.26
CA PRO A 281 -0.01 5.41 -27.83
C PRO A 281 0.18 5.55 -26.32
N ALA A 282 -0.39 4.61 -25.55
CA ALA A 282 -0.13 4.49 -24.12
C ALA A 282 1.36 4.36 -23.82
N GLU A 283 2.05 3.47 -24.52
CA GLU A 283 3.44 3.16 -24.26
C GLU A 283 4.33 4.37 -24.58
N GLU A 284 4.15 4.99 -25.74
CA GLU A 284 4.92 6.17 -26.16
C GLU A 284 4.76 7.35 -25.20
N LEU A 285 3.53 7.62 -24.75
CA LEU A 285 3.26 8.69 -23.80
C LEU A 285 3.93 8.41 -22.47
N PHE A 286 3.66 7.23 -21.88
CA PHE A 286 4.11 6.93 -20.52
C PHE A 286 5.62 6.72 -20.43
N GLN A 287 6.30 6.30 -21.50
CA GLN A 287 7.77 6.28 -21.57
C GLN A 287 8.39 7.65 -21.28
N LYS A 288 7.75 8.71 -21.81
CA LYS A 288 8.22 10.10 -21.68
C LYS A 288 7.95 10.68 -20.30
N ILE A 289 6.81 10.34 -19.69
CA ILE A 289 6.34 11.05 -18.48
C ILE A 289 6.43 10.24 -17.18
N TYR A 290 6.35 8.91 -17.21
CA TYR A 290 6.42 8.09 -15.99
C TYR A 290 7.87 7.76 -15.62
N THR A 291 8.07 7.44 -14.34
CA THR A 291 9.32 6.84 -13.87
C THR A 291 9.58 5.49 -14.56
N ASP A 292 10.85 5.07 -14.67
CA ASP A 292 11.18 3.83 -15.42
C ASP A 292 10.44 2.62 -14.85
N ALA A 293 10.39 2.49 -13.53
CA ALA A 293 9.70 1.39 -12.85
C ALA A 293 8.19 1.37 -13.18
N LYS A 294 7.53 2.54 -13.17
CA LYS A 294 6.10 2.64 -13.47
C LYS A 294 5.81 2.51 -14.96
N PHE A 295 6.70 3.00 -15.82
CA PHE A 295 6.61 2.77 -17.26
C PHE A 295 6.77 1.27 -17.60
N HIS A 296 7.66 0.54 -16.93
CA HIS A 296 7.79 -0.90 -17.12
C HIS A 296 6.48 -1.67 -16.79
N GLU A 297 5.71 -1.21 -15.81
CA GLU A 297 4.36 -1.75 -15.56
C GLU A 297 3.39 -1.44 -16.71
N VAL A 298 3.39 -0.22 -17.24
CA VAL A 298 2.60 0.15 -18.43
C VAL A 298 2.98 -0.71 -19.64
N GLN A 299 4.28 -0.83 -19.93
CA GLN A 299 4.81 -1.62 -21.03
C GLN A 299 4.38 -3.08 -20.93
N ARG A 300 4.41 -3.65 -19.72
CA ARG A 300 3.90 -5.00 -19.48
C ARG A 300 2.41 -5.13 -19.81
N GLU A 301 1.57 -4.17 -19.40
CA GLU A 301 0.15 -4.20 -19.79
C GLU A 301 -0.02 -4.03 -21.31
N CYS A 302 0.79 -3.21 -21.97
CA CYS A 302 0.81 -3.08 -23.44
C CYS A 302 1.16 -4.42 -24.12
N SER A 303 2.26 -5.06 -23.72
CA SER A 303 2.66 -6.36 -24.29
C SER A 303 1.62 -7.46 -24.03
N ARG A 304 0.89 -7.37 -22.91
CA ARG A 304 -0.13 -8.36 -22.58
C ARG A 304 -1.42 -8.24 -23.39
N VAL A 305 -1.63 -7.15 -24.12
CA VAL A 305 -2.75 -7.03 -25.07
C VAL A 305 -2.74 -8.17 -26.08
N LEU A 306 -1.56 -8.71 -26.44
CA LEU A 306 -1.41 -9.88 -27.33
C LEU A 306 -2.16 -11.14 -26.87
N TYR A 307 -2.49 -11.23 -25.58
CA TYR A 307 -3.21 -12.37 -25.00
C TYR A 307 -4.69 -12.10 -24.78
N VAL A 308 -5.17 -10.90 -25.10
CA VAL A 308 -6.56 -10.48 -24.94
C VAL A 308 -7.29 -10.62 -26.27
N ARG A 309 -8.49 -11.21 -26.25
CA ARG A 309 -9.37 -11.32 -27.41
C ARG A 309 -10.69 -10.62 -27.13
N CYS A 310 -11.14 -9.78 -28.06
CA CYS A 310 -12.52 -9.29 -28.04
C CYS A 310 -13.45 -10.38 -28.57
N LEU A 311 -14.40 -10.82 -27.73
CA LEU A 311 -15.37 -11.86 -28.09
C LEU A 311 -16.61 -11.27 -28.74
N ASN A 312 -17.12 -10.18 -28.16
CA ASN A 312 -18.24 -9.42 -28.72
C ASN A 312 -18.23 -7.97 -28.20
N LYS A 313 -19.04 -7.14 -28.85
CA LYS A 313 -19.34 -5.78 -28.45
C LYS A 313 -20.83 -5.50 -28.59
N LYS A 314 -21.39 -4.66 -27.71
CA LYS A 314 -22.78 -4.21 -27.79
C LYS A 314 -22.89 -2.77 -27.29
N MET A 315 -23.76 -1.97 -27.92
CA MET A 315 -24.14 -0.67 -27.37
C MET A 315 -25.02 -0.90 -26.14
N LEU A 316 -24.70 -0.22 -25.03
CA LEU A 316 -25.55 -0.16 -23.83
C LEU A 316 -26.53 1.00 -23.90
N ASP A 317 -26.08 2.12 -24.47
CA ASP A 317 -26.87 3.31 -24.78
C ASP A 317 -26.28 4.00 -26.03
N GLU A 318 -26.72 5.22 -26.36
CA GLU A 318 -26.24 5.97 -27.52
C GLU A 318 -24.75 6.35 -27.46
N SER A 319 -24.16 6.34 -26.26
CA SER A 319 -22.83 6.84 -25.96
C SER A 319 -21.87 5.78 -25.41
N VAL A 320 -22.36 4.66 -24.88
CA VAL A 320 -21.54 3.64 -24.22
C VAL A 320 -21.60 2.31 -24.95
N GLU A 321 -20.44 1.76 -25.30
CA GLU A 321 -20.28 0.41 -25.85
C GLU A 321 -19.58 -0.51 -24.83
N GLU A 322 -20.17 -1.67 -24.59
CA GLU A 322 -19.60 -2.75 -23.78
C GLU A 322 -18.82 -3.72 -24.68
N TYR A 323 -17.63 -4.11 -24.20
CA TYR A 323 -16.74 -5.08 -24.83
C TYR A 323 -16.57 -6.27 -23.89
N LYS A 324 -16.94 -7.47 -24.35
CA LYS A 324 -16.62 -8.71 -23.64
C LYS A 324 -15.29 -9.24 -24.15
N LEU A 325 -14.35 -9.38 -23.23
CA LEU A 325 -12.98 -9.74 -23.50
C LEU A 325 -12.67 -11.10 -22.87
N GLU A 326 -11.78 -11.85 -23.51
CA GLU A 326 -11.17 -13.05 -22.98
C GLU A 326 -9.67 -12.80 -22.80
N ASP A 327 -9.14 -13.03 -21.61
CA ASP A 327 -7.73 -12.82 -21.26
C ASP A 327 -7.16 -14.08 -20.58
N ARG A 328 -5.83 -14.22 -20.59
CA ARG A 328 -5.15 -15.28 -19.86
C ARG A 328 -4.95 -14.89 -18.41
N VAL A 329 -5.07 -15.87 -17.50
CA VAL A 329 -4.73 -15.65 -16.10
C VAL A 329 -3.22 -15.65 -15.92
N TRP A 330 -2.72 -14.64 -15.21
CA TRP A 330 -1.31 -14.44 -14.88
C TRP A 330 -1.09 -14.72 -13.41
N ILE A 331 -0.15 -15.59 -13.10
CA ILE A 331 0.18 -15.95 -11.71
C ILE A 331 1.65 -15.67 -11.42
N LYS A 332 1.97 -15.33 -10.18
CA LYS A 332 3.35 -15.26 -9.69
C LYS A 332 3.59 -16.42 -8.71
N PRO A 333 4.14 -17.55 -9.16
CA PRO A 333 4.49 -18.64 -8.27
C PRO A 333 5.45 -18.18 -7.15
N LYS A 334 5.38 -18.81 -5.98
CA LYS A 334 6.13 -18.41 -4.76
C LYS A 334 7.64 -18.24 -4.96
N HIS A 335 8.23 -18.96 -5.91
CA HIS A 335 9.67 -18.92 -6.22
C HIS A 335 9.99 -18.30 -7.58
N ALA A 336 8.99 -17.82 -8.31
CA ALA A 336 9.19 -17.22 -9.62
C ALA A 336 9.60 -15.74 -9.49
N ARG A 337 10.63 -15.36 -10.23
CA ARG A 337 11.04 -13.95 -10.35
C ARG A 337 10.04 -13.10 -11.14
N LYS A 338 9.29 -13.73 -12.06
CA LYS A 338 8.33 -13.09 -12.94
C LYS A 338 7.00 -13.82 -12.91
N GLU A 339 5.93 -13.09 -13.23
CA GLU A 339 4.62 -13.69 -13.49
C GLU A 339 4.71 -14.59 -14.73
N ILE A 340 4.00 -15.71 -14.67
CA ILE A 340 3.85 -16.65 -15.77
C ILE A 340 2.41 -16.61 -16.27
N VAL A 341 2.27 -16.79 -17.58
CA VAL A 341 0.98 -16.90 -18.24
C VAL A 341 0.47 -18.33 -18.12
N THR A 342 -0.79 -18.50 -17.74
CA THR A 342 -1.42 -19.82 -17.66
C THR A 342 -2.17 -20.16 -18.95
N LYS A 343 -2.60 -21.44 -19.07
CA LYS A 343 -3.56 -21.85 -20.10
C LYS A 343 -4.99 -21.47 -19.75
N HIS A 344 -5.25 -21.13 -18.49
CA HIS A 344 -6.57 -20.73 -18.03
C HIS A 344 -6.92 -19.34 -18.55
N LYS A 345 -8.19 -19.17 -18.91
CA LYS A 345 -8.71 -17.92 -19.45
C LYS A 345 -9.81 -17.39 -18.55
N THR A 346 -9.83 -16.10 -18.37
CA THR A 346 -10.87 -15.37 -17.66
C THR A 346 -11.59 -14.43 -18.62
N LYS A 347 -12.83 -14.09 -18.29
CA LYS A 347 -13.61 -13.10 -19.02
C LYS A 347 -13.52 -11.77 -18.29
N SER A 348 -13.50 -10.68 -19.03
CA SER A 348 -13.55 -9.34 -18.47
C SER A 348 -14.43 -8.46 -19.33
N VAL A 349 -15.05 -7.48 -18.70
CA VAL A 349 -15.91 -6.49 -19.34
C VAL A 349 -15.23 -5.14 -19.27
N ALA A 350 -15.08 -4.51 -20.44
CA ALA A 350 -14.63 -3.14 -20.55
C ALA A 350 -15.70 -2.30 -21.24
N MET A 351 -15.83 -1.03 -20.84
CA MET A 351 -16.80 -0.10 -21.41
C MET A 351 -16.07 1.08 -22.02
N TYR A 352 -16.51 1.55 -23.18
CA TYR A 352 -16.03 2.78 -23.81
C TYR A 352 -17.16 3.78 -23.96
N ASN A 353 -16.94 5.02 -23.52
CA ASN A 353 -17.88 6.11 -23.71
C ASN A 353 -17.39 7.03 -24.85
N TYR A 354 -18.20 7.16 -25.91
CA TYR A 354 -17.90 7.95 -27.11
C TYR A 354 -17.88 9.46 -26.87
N VAL A 355 -18.64 9.95 -25.89
CA VAL A 355 -18.73 11.38 -25.56
C VAL A 355 -17.52 11.81 -24.73
N THR A 356 -17.27 11.12 -23.62
CA THR A 356 -16.16 11.44 -22.71
C THR A 356 -14.81 10.90 -23.19
N LYS A 357 -14.83 9.97 -24.16
CA LYS A 357 -13.67 9.19 -24.64
C LYS A 357 -13.01 8.37 -23.53
N GLU A 358 -13.74 8.06 -22.48
CA GLU A 358 -13.24 7.29 -21.34
C GLU A 358 -13.48 5.79 -21.50
N THR A 359 -12.57 4.98 -20.96
CA THR A 359 -12.75 3.54 -20.79
C THR A 359 -12.78 3.17 -19.32
N SER A 360 -13.53 2.13 -18.97
CA SER A 360 -13.47 1.45 -17.67
C SER A 360 -13.41 -0.06 -17.86
N CYS A 361 -12.98 -0.80 -16.84
CA CYS A 361 -12.94 -2.26 -16.87
C CYS A 361 -13.22 -2.84 -15.48
N ASP A 362 -14.00 -3.92 -15.43
CA ASP A 362 -14.33 -4.69 -14.23
C ASP A 362 -13.12 -5.28 -13.50
N CYS A 363 -11.98 -5.42 -14.18
CA CYS A 363 -10.74 -5.84 -13.53
C CYS A 363 -10.25 -4.82 -12.48
N LYS A 364 -10.67 -3.55 -12.58
CA LYS A 364 -10.30 -2.43 -11.68
C LYS A 364 -8.80 -2.20 -11.53
N HIS A 365 -8.03 -2.58 -12.53
CA HIS A 365 -6.57 -2.42 -12.49
C HIS A 365 -6.17 -0.95 -12.42
N PHE A 366 -6.84 -0.07 -13.19
CA PHE A 366 -6.55 1.36 -13.17
C PHE A 366 -6.90 1.98 -11.82
N GLU A 367 -8.07 1.68 -11.28
CA GLU A 367 -8.49 2.19 -9.98
C GLU A 367 -7.50 1.77 -8.88
N CYS A 368 -7.10 0.49 -8.84
CA CYS A 368 -6.23 -0.05 -7.81
C CYS A 368 -4.74 0.31 -7.96
N HIS A 369 -4.22 0.39 -9.20
CA HIS A 369 -2.78 0.54 -9.49
C HIS A 369 -2.44 1.90 -10.09
N GLY A 370 -3.41 2.62 -10.64
CA GLY A 370 -3.19 3.86 -11.38
C GLY A 370 -2.57 3.67 -12.76
N ILE A 371 -2.69 2.45 -13.33
CA ILE A 371 -2.18 2.07 -14.64
C ILE A 371 -3.32 1.42 -15.42
N ARG A 372 -3.52 1.82 -16.68
CA ARG A 372 -4.53 1.20 -17.53
C ARG A 372 -4.17 -0.26 -17.78
N CYS A 373 -5.12 -1.16 -17.57
CA CYS A 373 -4.91 -2.56 -17.94
C CYS A 373 -4.91 -2.74 -19.45
N ARG A 374 -4.36 -3.88 -19.88
CA ARG A 374 -4.46 -4.42 -21.23
C ARG A 374 -5.86 -4.41 -21.84
N HIS A 375 -6.92 -4.64 -21.05
CA HIS A 375 -8.30 -4.57 -21.52
C HIS A 375 -8.68 -3.17 -22.01
N MET A 376 -8.35 -2.15 -21.20
CA MET A 376 -8.63 -0.76 -21.55
C MET A 376 -7.77 -0.30 -22.74
N ILE A 377 -6.53 -0.77 -22.82
CA ILE A 377 -5.62 -0.47 -23.94
C ILE A 377 -6.18 -1.06 -25.24
N LEU A 378 -6.61 -2.33 -25.22
CA LEU A 378 -7.24 -2.97 -26.38
C LEU A 378 -8.51 -2.23 -26.82
N VAL A 379 -9.38 -1.85 -25.89
CA VAL A 379 -10.62 -1.12 -26.24
C VAL A 379 -10.30 0.26 -26.85
N TYR A 380 -9.27 0.96 -26.36
CA TYR A 380 -8.80 2.20 -26.97
C TYR A 380 -8.33 1.98 -28.42
N ASP A 381 -7.55 0.92 -28.64
CA ASP A 381 -7.02 0.54 -29.95
C ASP A 381 -8.16 0.18 -30.94
N LEU A 382 -9.12 -0.63 -30.51
CA LEU A 382 -10.31 -0.98 -31.29
C LEU A 382 -11.18 0.22 -31.68
N ASN A 383 -11.09 1.33 -30.93
CA ASN A 383 -11.77 2.59 -31.23
C ASN A 383 -10.87 3.61 -31.95
N ASN A 384 -9.71 3.19 -32.47
CA ASN A 384 -8.74 4.02 -33.18
C ASN A 384 -8.32 5.27 -32.38
N LYS A 385 -8.19 5.14 -31.05
CA LYS A 385 -7.81 6.27 -30.18
C LYS A 385 -6.30 6.38 -30.08
N THR A 386 -5.77 7.48 -30.59
CA THR A 386 -4.34 7.80 -30.58
C THR A 386 -3.90 8.64 -29.38
N GLU A 387 -4.84 9.19 -28.61
CA GLU A 387 -4.55 10.05 -27.47
C GLU A 387 -5.01 9.41 -26.16
N VAL A 388 -4.24 9.62 -25.09
CA VAL A 388 -4.60 9.16 -23.75
C VAL A 388 -5.23 10.31 -22.99
N SER A 389 -6.47 10.14 -22.52
CA SER A 389 -7.13 11.12 -21.66
C SER A 389 -6.30 11.40 -20.40
N GLY A 390 -6.22 12.68 -20.02
CA GLY A 390 -5.50 13.15 -18.83
C GLY A 390 -5.96 12.49 -17.53
N LYS A 391 -7.21 12.00 -17.48
CA LYS A 391 -7.75 11.20 -16.36
C LYS A 391 -6.90 9.96 -16.05
N TYR A 392 -6.25 9.37 -17.05
CA TYR A 392 -5.41 8.18 -16.87
C TYR A 392 -3.94 8.50 -16.62
N ILE A 393 -3.57 9.78 -16.58
CA ILE A 393 -2.20 10.24 -16.34
C ILE A 393 -2.08 10.65 -14.87
N LEU A 394 -1.68 9.72 -14.02
CA LEU A 394 -1.55 10.02 -12.60
C LEU A 394 -0.28 10.82 -12.31
N ARG A 395 -0.45 11.99 -11.70
CA ARG A 395 0.63 12.85 -11.22
C ARG A 395 1.64 12.09 -10.37
N ARG A 396 1.18 11.15 -9.53
CA ARG A 396 2.04 10.43 -8.58
C ARG A 396 3.13 9.61 -9.27
N TRP A 397 2.90 9.08 -10.47
CA TRP A 397 3.85 8.22 -11.20
C TRP A 397 4.81 8.98 -12.12
N ARG A 398 4.63 10.30 -12.24
CA ARG A 398 5.36 11.12 -13.21
C ARG A 398 6.78 11.45 -12.75
N LYS A 399 7.77 11.33 -13.63
CA LYS A 399 9.17 11.71 -13.34
C LYS A 399 9.44 13.20 -13.49
N ASP A 400 8.61 13.92 -14.24
CA ASP A 400 8.75 15.37 -14.50
C ASP A 400 8.13 16.26 -13.41
N VAL A 401 7.58 15.66 -12.36
CA VAL A 401 7.01 16.38 -11.22
C VAL A 401 8.10 16.73 -10.21
N LYS A 402 8.31 18.03 -9.98
CA LYS A 402 9.10 18.51 -8.83
C LYS A 402 8.30 18.32 -7.55
N ARG A 403 8.79 17.49 -6.64
CA ARG A 403 8.12 17.16 -5.38
C ARG A 403 8.63 18.04 -4.25
N LYS A 404 7.77 18.29 -3.25
CA LYS A 404 8.12 19.16 -2.12
C LYS A 404 9.14 18.51 -1.21
N HIS A 405 8.97 17.22 -0.91
CA HIS A 405 9.82 16.49 0.03
C HIS A 405 11.29 16.45 -0.40
N THR A 406 11.58 16.46 -1.70
CA THR A 406 12.98 16.51 -2.21
C THR A 406 13.67 17.86 -2.01
N LYS A 407 12.93 18.89 -1.59
CA LYS A 407 13.47 20.22 -1.24
C LYS A 407 13.60 20.41 0.27
N VAL A 408 12.96 19.55 1.06
CA VAL A 408 13.00 19.65 2.52
C VAL A 408 14.30 19.02 2.99
N LYS A 409 15.29 19.88 3.26
CA LYS A 409 16.50 19.44 3.95
C LYS A 409 16.15 19.20 5.42
N VAL A 410 16.22 17.95 5.85
CA VAL A 410 16.21 17.64 7.28
C VAL A 410 17.66 17.56 7.70
N MET A 411 18.09 18.47 8.57
CA MET A 411 19.44 18.42 9.14
C MET A 411 19.50 17.28 10.16
N TYR A 412 19.73 16.06 9.66
CA TYR A 412 19.86 14.86 10.49
C TYR A 412 21.10 14.90 11.42
N HIS A 413 22.04 15.82 11.17
CA HIS A 413 23.31 15.94 11.91
C HIS A 413 23.61 17.32 12.53
N ASP A 414 22.78 18.36 12.34
CA ASP A 414 23.09 19.71 12.84
C ASP A 414 22.43 20.01 14.19
N ARG A 415 23.23 20.04 15.27
CA ARG A 415 22.79 20.12 16.68
C ARG A 415 22.11 21.44 17.08
N LEU A 416 21.98 22.41 16.19
CA LEU A 416 21.54 23.79 16.51
C LEU A 416 20.51 24.40 15.56
N LYS A 417 20.07 23.71 14.49
CA LYS A 417 19.21 24.32 13.45
C LYS A 417 18.03 23.46 13.05
N ILE A 418 17.16 23.16 14.01
CA ILE A 418 15.89 22.50 13.70
C ILE A 418 14.76 23.46 14.05
N GLU A 419 14.52 24.37 13.10
CA GLU A 419 13.40 25.30 13.15
C GLU A 419 12.11 24.53 12.92
N VAL A 420 11.22 24.62 13.91
CA VAL A 420 9.82 24.21 13.82
C VAL A 420 9.07 25.38 13.20
N GLY A 421 8.65 25.24 11.94
CA GLY A 421 7.65 26.12 11.36
C GLY A 421 6.36 26.03 12.17
N VAL A 422 5.91 27.18 12.68
CA VAL A 422 4.69 27.38 13.48
C VAL A 422 3.44 26.95 12.71
#